data_AF-A0A385MV09-F1
#
_entry.id   AF-A0A385MV09-F1
#
_cell.length_a   1.000
_cell.length_b   1.000
_cell.length_c   1.000
_cell.angle_alpha   90.00
_cell.angle_beta   90.00
_cell.angle_gamma   90.00
#
_symmetry.space_group_name_H-M   'P 1'
#
loop_
_entity.id
_entity.type
_entity.pdbx_description
1 polymer ?
#
loop_
_entity_poly.entity_id
_entity_poly.type
_entity_poly.pdbx_seq_one_letter_code
_entity_poly.pdbx_strand_id
1 'polypeptide(L)'
;MKKFLSLLTPVFLFACQPENNMAGLDRVYVTPVTLSCVAETIQSEPFVSGFKATDDVFHFNIDGYETRMLNKTLGGKISGYAMTINGMHKGDEPNAFYKIVREFETQIYTHITERCYGKSKS
;
A
#
# COMPACT_ATOMS: atom_id res chain seq x y z
N MET A 1 -62.28 0.23 -19.52
CA MET A 1 -61.02 -0.55 -19.52
C MET A 1 -59.91 0.30 -20.13
N LYS A 2 -59.03 0.89 -19.31
CA LYS A 2 -57.80 1.55 -19.78
C LYS A 2 -56.64 0.95 -19.00
N LYS A 3 -55.84 0.11 -19.68
CA LYS A 3 -54.60 -0.47 -19.16
C LYS A 3 -53.53 0.60 -19.31
N PHE A 4 -53.15 1.27 -18.23
CA PHE A 4 -51.93 2.08 -18.24
C PHE A 4 -50.77 1.18 -17.84
N LEU A 5 -49.98 0.90 -18.88
CA LEU A 5 -48.77 0.10 -18.87
C LEU A 5 -47.71 0.79 -18.00
N SER A 6 -47.14 0.02 -17.10
CA SER A 6 -46.11 0.38 -16.14
C SER A 6 -44.94 1.16 -16.76
N LEU A 7 -44.72 2.39 -16.32
CA LEU A 7 -43.44 3.07 -16.48
C LEU A 7 -42.53 2.61 -15.34
N LEU A 8 -41.79 1.51 -15.57
CA LEU A 8 -40.65 1.13 -14.75
C LEU A 8 -39.54 2.15 -15.02
N THR A 9 -39.42 3.15 -14.15
CA THR A 9 -38.24 4.01 -14.07
C THR A 9 -37.01 3.14 -13.89
N PRO A 10 -36.00 3.21 -14.78
CA PRO A 10 -34.74 2.54 -14.54
C PRO A 10 -34.08 3.27 -13.37
N VAL A 11 -34.02 2.57 -12.24
CA VAL A 11 -33.13 2.93 -11.13
C VAL A 11 -31.74 2.96 -11.73
N PHE A 12 -31.19 4.16 -11.91
CA PHE A 12 -29.78 4.36 -12.20
C PHE A 12 -29.01 3.77 -11.01
N LEU A 13 -28.64 2.50 -11.14
CA LEU A 13 -27.62 1.86 -10.33
C LEU A 13 -26.32 2.59 -10.68
N PHE A 14 -26.05 3.71 -9.99
CA PHE A 14 -24.68 4.13 -9.74
C PHE A 14 -24.05 2.99 -8.97
N ALA A 15 -23.48 2.03 -9.69
CA ALA A 15 -22.51 1.13 -9.13
C ALA A 15 -21.36 2.03 -8.66
N CYS A 16 -21.35 2.38 -7.38
CA CYS A 16 -20.10 2.62 -6.67
C CYS A 16 -19.28 1.36 -6.92
N GLN A 17 -18.42 1.39 -7.95
CA GLN A 17 -17.38 0.40 -8.06
C GLN A 17 -16.63 0.49 -6.74
N PRO A 18 -16.55 -0.60 -5.95
CA PRO A 18 -15.72 -0.57 -4.78
C PRO A 18 -14.33 -0.12 -5.25
N GLU A 19 -13.76 0.89 -4.59
CA GLU A 19 -12.36 1.22 -4.77
C GLU A 19 -11.61 -0.11 -4.66
N ASN A 20 -10.94 -0.52 -5.75
CA ASN A 20 -10.24 -1.79 -5.84
C ASN A 20 -8.95 -1.70 -4.99
N ASN A 21 -9.11 -1.46 -3.70
CA ASN A 21 -8.04 -1.46 -2.72
C ASN A 21 -7.33 -2.82 -2.83
N MET A 22 -6.05 -2.78 -3.21
CA MET A 22 -5.29 -4.02 -3.34
C MET A 22 -4.95 -4.48 -1.92
N ALA A 23 -5.51 -5.62 -1.52
CA ALA A 23 -5.22 -6.25 -0.23
C ALA A 23 -3.71 -6.47 -0.08
N GLY A 24 -3.19 -6.07 1.07
CA GLY A 24 -1.80 -5.67 1.17
C GLY A 24 -0.77 -6.76 0.97
N LEU A 25 0.31 -6.39 0.29
CA LEU A 25 1.51 -7.23 0.15
C LEU A 25 2.15 -7.39 1.53
N ASP A 26 2.20 -8.64 2.04
CA ASP A 26 2.69 -8.96 3.38
C ASP A 26 4.16 -9.42 3.32
N ARG A 27 5.00 -8.85 4.18
CA ARG A 27 6.42 -9.19 4.32
C ARG A 27 6.79 -9.40 5.78
N VAL A 28 7.68 -10.36 6.00
CA VAL A 28 8.28 -10.65 7.30
C VAL A 28 9.79 -10.49 7.17
N TYR A 29 10.39 -9.79 8.13
CA TYR A 29 11.83 -9.67 8.25
C TYR A 29 12.41 -10.85 9.01
N VAL A 30 13.58 -11.33 8.57
CA VAL A 30 14.34 -12.38 9.26
C VAL A 30 14.81 -11.89 10.63
N THR A 31 15.17 -10.62 10.75
CA THR A 31 15.58 -9.99 12.02
C THR A 31 14.75 -8.72 12.23
N PRO A 32 14.17 -8.50 13.44
CA PRO A 32 13.44 -7.27 13.72
C PRO A 32 14.33 -6.02 13.63
N VAL A 33 13.83 -4.98 12.97
CA VAL A 33 14.53 -3.71 12.69
C VAL A 33 13.90 -2.54 13.43
N THR A 34 14.64 -1.44 13.60
CA THR A 34 14.11 -0.26 14.31
C THR A 34 13.12 0.50 13.43
N LEU A 35 12.07 1.05 14.06
CA LEU A 35 11.10 1.92 13.39
C LEU A 35 11.77 3.08 12.63
N SER A 36 12.77 3.72 13.27
CA SER A 36 13.53 4.81 12.67
C SER A 36 14.25 4.41 11.39
N CYS A 37 14.87 3.22 11.34
CA CYS A 37 15.57 2.78 10.15
C CYS A 37 14.62 2.49 8.99
N VAL A 38 13.48 1.85 9.28
CA VAL A 38 12.44 1.60 8.26
C VAL A 38 11.91 2.94 7.72
N ALA A 39 11.55 3.87 8.60
CA ALA A 39 11.03 5.17 8.22
C ALA A 39 12.04 5.99 7.38
N GLU A 40 13.31 6.02 7.78
CA GLU A 40 14.38 6.69 7.01
C GLU A 40 14.59 6.05 5.63
N THR A 41 14.50 4.72 5.55
CA THR A 41 14.71 4.00 4.29
C THR A 41 13.59 4.31 3.32
N ILE A 42 12.33 4.19 3.75
CA ILE A 42 11.15 4.52 2.92
C ILE A 42 11.19 5.98 2.46
N GLN A 43 11.52 6.92 3.36
CA GLN A 43 11.63 8.35 3.00
C GLN A 43 12.75 8.65 2.00
N SER A 44 13.77 7.80 1.90
CA SER A 44 14.87 7.98 0.96
C SER A 44 14.60 7.41 -0.43
N GLU A 45 13.51 6.68 -0.62
CA GLU A 45 13.16 6.13 -1.94
C GLU A 45 12.70 7.25 -2.89
N PRO A 46 13.21 7.30 -4.14
CA PRO A 46 12.93 8.40 -5.07
C PRO A 46 11.48 8.44 -5.57
N PHE A 47 10.79 7.29 -5.50
CA PHE A 47 9.39 7.14 -5.90
C PHE A 47 8.41 7.32 -4.73
N VAL A 48 8.93 7.61 -3.52
CA VAL A 48 8.13 7.84 -2.32
C VAL A 48 7.96 9.34 -2.07
N SER A 49 6.74 9.75 -1.74
CA SER A 49 6.45 11.12 -1.31
C SER A 49 5.38 11.18 -0.23
N GLY A 50 5.23 12.33 0.43
CA GLY A 50 4.14 12.56 1.39
C GLY A 50 4.18 11.67 2.63
N PHE A 51 5.37 11.19 3.02
CA PHE A 51 5.53 10.26 4.14
C PHE A 51 5.05 10.87 5.47
N LYS A 52 4.26 10.09 6.21
CA LYS A 52 3.78 10.36 7.56
C LYS A 52 3.80 9.06 8.36
N ALA A 53 4.31 9.11 9.58
CA ALA A 53 4.28 7.99 10.51
C ALA A 53 3.29 8.28 11.65
N THR A 54 2.40 7.33 11.90
CA THR A 54 1.42 7.37 13.00
C THR A 54 1.42 6.01 13.69
N ASP A 55 2.00 5.94 14.88
CA ASP A 55 2.16 4.71 15.66
C ASP A 55 2.78 3.56 14.85
N ASP A 56 2.00 2.53 14.55
CA ASP A 56 2.37 1.34 13.78
C ASP A 56 2.10 1.48 12.28
N VAL A 57 1.54 2.59 11.81
CA VAL A 57 1.20 2.80 10.39
C VAL A 57 2.09 3.86 9.76
N PHE A 58 2.63 3.54 8.58
CA PHE A 58 3.20 4.53 7.67
C PHE A 58 2.24 4.83 6.53
N HIS A 59 2.04 6.11 6.28
CA HIS A 59 1.26 6.65 5.18
C HIS A 59 2.20 7.36 4.21
N PHE A 60 2.14 7.03 2.93
CA PHE A 60 2.96 7.66 1.90
C PHE A 60 2.36 7.42 0.51
N ASN A 61 2.88 8.10 -0.50
CA ASN A 61 2.54 7.83 -1.88
C ASN A 61 3.70 7.09 -2.56
N ILE A 62 3.39 6.05 -3.33
CA ILE A 62 4.31 5.39 -4.25
C ILE A 62 3.88 5.78 -5.66
N ASP A 63 4.69 6.57 -6.37
CA ASP A 63 4.42 6.97 -7.76
C ASP A 63 2.98 7.49 -8.00
N GLY A 64 2.47 8.29 -7.06
CA GLY A 64 1.13 8.87 -7.12
C GLY A 64 -0.01 8.00 -6.54
N TYR A 65 0.28 6.79 -6.07
CA TYR A 65 -0.70 5.92 -5.40
C TYR A 65 -0.60 6.01 -3.88
N GLU A 66 -1.73 6.25 -3.21
CA GLU A 66 -1.78 6.29 -1.75
C GLU A 66 -1.51 4.90 -1.18
N THR A 67 -0.53 4.83 -0.29
CA THR A 67 -0.02 3.61 0.30
C THR A 67 -0.09 3.68 1.82
N ARG A 68 -0.52 2.58 2.42
CA ARG A 68 -0.56 2.36 3.87
C ARG A 68 0.24 1.12 4.20
N MET A 69 1.27 1.28 5.00
CA MET A 69 2.09 0.17 5.51
C MET A 69 1.81 -0.01 7.00
N LEU A 70 1.15 -1.10 7.34
CA LEU A 70 0.90 -1.52 8.71
C LEU A 70 2.10 -2.34 9.22
N ASN A 71 2.87 -1.77 10.11
CA ASN A 71 4.07 -2.40 10.66
C ASN A 71 3.70 -3.42 11.75
N LYS A 72 4.25 -4.62 11.63
CA LYS A 72 4.14 -5.66 12.66
C LYS A 72 5.29 -5.50 13.63
N THR A 73 5.01 -5.55 14.93
CA THR A 73 6.05 -5.35 15.96
C THR A 73 6.33 -6.61 16.77
N LEU A 74 7.61 -6.85 17.07
CA LEU A 74 8.08 -7.88 18.00
C LEU A 74 9.15 -7.26 18.91
N GLY A 75 8.90 -7.21 20.22
CA GLY A 75 9.86 -6.66 21.18
C GLY A 75 10.22 -5.18 20.95
N GLY A 76 9.23 -4.36 20.57
CA GLY A 76 9.44 -2.92 20.30
C GLY A 76 10.17 -2.61 18.98
N LYS A 77 10.44 -3.62 18.16
CA LYS A 77 11.03 -3.50 16.82
C LYS A 77 10.05 -3.96 15.76
N ILE A 78 10.23 -3.50 14.53
CA ILE A 78 9.43 -3.93 13.38
C ILE A 78 9.92 -5.30 12.90
N SER A 79 9.04 -6.30 12.89
CA SER A 79 9.30 -7.67 12.42
C SER A 79 8.76 -7.93 11.02
N GLY A 80 8.00 -7.01 10.45
CA GLY A 80 7.43 -7.11 9.11
C GLY A 80 6.39 -6.02 8.87
N TYR A 81 5.67 -6.11 7.76
CA TYR A 81 4.58 -5.20 7.46
C TYR A 81 3.56 -5.81 6.51
N ALA A 82 2.36 -5.23 6.48
CA ALA A 82 1.38 -5.41 5.41
C ALA A 82 1.18 -4.07 4.68
N MET A 83 1.32 -4.04 3.36
CA MET A 83 1.25 -2.81 2.58
C MET A 83 0.05 -2.79 1.63
N THR A 84 -0.91 -1.91 1.90
CA THR A 84 -2.11 -1.69 1.08
C THR A 84 -1.93 -0.46 0.19
N ILE A 85 -2.41 -0.55 -1.04
CA ILE A 85 -2.46 0.58 -1.98
C ILE A 85 -3.93 0.86 -2.33
N ASN A 86 -4.29 2.14 -2.48
CA ASN A 86 -5.64 2.64 -2.78
C ASN A 86 -6.26 2.12 -4.09
N GLY A 87 -5.54 1.26 -4.79
CA GLY A 87 -6.02 0.54 -5.96
C GLY A 87 -5.69 1.24 -7.26
N MET A 88 -6.02 0.55 -8.34
CA MET A 88 -5.82 1.03 -9.70
C MET A 88 -6.75 2.22 -10.00
N HIS A 89 -6.22 3.31 -10.53
CA HIS A 89 -6.97 4.47 -10.99
C HIS A 89 -7.62 4.20 -12.36
N LYS A 90 -8.62 5.01 -12.71
CA LYS A 90 -9.27 4.93 -14.01
C LYS A 90 -8.29 5.32 -15.13
N GLY A 91 -8.01 4.39 -16.03
CA GLY A 91 -7.12 4.60 -17.17
C GLY A 91 -5.78 3.89 -17.05
N ASP A 92 -5.46 3.35 -15.87
CA ASP A 92 -4.30 2.50 -15.69
C ASP A 92 -4.47 1.17 -16.44
N GLU A 93 -3.36 0.63 -16.95
CA GLU A 93 -3.35 -0.72 -17.49
C GLU A 93 -3.15 -1.71 -16.33
N PRO A 94 -4.04 -2.71 -16.15
CA PRO A 94 -4.01 -3.59 -14.99
C PRO A 94 -2.68 -4.32 -14.77
N ASN A 95 -2.10 -4.91 -15.82
CA ASN A 95 -0.88 -5.71 -15.65
C ASN A 95 0.33 -4.83 -15.32
N ALA A 96 0.42 -3.65 -15.93
CA ALA A 96 1.44 -2.65 -15.64
C ALA A 96 1.32 -2.15 -14.20
N PHE A 97 0.09 -1.83 -13.74
CA PHE A 97 -0.16 -1.43 -12.36
C PHE A 97 0.34 -2.48 -11.37
N TYR A 98 -0.11 -3.74 -11.49
CA TYR A 98 0.30 -4.80 -10.56
C TYR A 98 1.80 -5.08 -10.60
N LYS A 99 2.42 -5.00 -11.78
CA LYS A 99 3.86 -5.18 -11.94
C LYS A 99 4.64 -4.07 -11.23
N ILE A 100 4.30 -2.80 -11.48
CA ILE A 100 4.97 -1.63 -10.90
C ILE A 100 4.85 -1.64 -9.36
N VAL A 101 3.65 -1.90 -8.83
CA VAL A 101 3.44 -1.99 -7.39
C VAL A 101 4.32 -3.08 -6.76
N ARG A 102 4.42 -4.25 -7.41
CA ARG A 102 5.26 -5.34 -6.92
C ARG A 102 6.75 -5.01 -6.98
N GLU A 103 7.19 -4.30 -8.00
CA GLU A 103 8.57 -3.83 -8.14
C GLU A 103 8.94 -2.83 -7.04
N PHE A 104 8.13 -1.80 -6.80
CA PHE A 104 8.37 -0.83 -5.74
C PHE A 104 8.37 -1.46 -4.35
N GLU A 105 7.40 -2.35 -4.08
CA GLU A 105 7.36 -3.09 -2.82
C GLU A 105 8.63 -3.93 -2.60
N THR A 106 9.08 -4.62 -3.65
CA THR A 106 10.31 -5.43 -3.59
C THR A 106 11.55 -4.56 -3.37
N GLN A 107 11.62 -3.38 -3.99
CA GLN A 107 12.70 -2.42 -3.77
C GLN A 107 12.71 -1.92 -2.32
N ILE A 108 11.56 -1.44 -1.81
CA ILE A 108 11.41 -1.02 -0.41
C ILE A 108 11.86 -2.13 0.54
N TYR A 109 11.36 -3.36 0.35
CA TYR A 109 11.74 -4.50 1.18
C TYR A 109 13.26 -4.75 1.13
N THR A 110 13.83 -4.79 -0.07
CA THR A 110 15.27 -5.03 -0.28
C THR A 110 16.11 -3.97 0.43
N HIS A 111 15.85 -2.70 0.18
CA HIS A 111 16.61 -1.61 0.78
C HIS A 111 16.47 -1.56 2.31
N ILE A 112 15.30 -1.88 2.87
CA ILE A 112 15.14 -2.02 4.31
C ILE A 112 16.03 -3.15 4.84
N THR A 113 16.01 -4.32 4.20
CA THR A 113 16.85 -5.43 4.65
C THR A 113 18.34 -5.12 4.56
N GLU A 114 18.80 -4.52 3.46
CA GLU A 114 20.21 -4.17 3.27
C GLU A 114 20.68 -3.10 4.25
N ARG A 115 19.92 -2.00 4.37
CA ARG A 115 20.29 -0.86 5.20
C ARG A 115 20.10 -1.13 6.70
N CYS A 116 19.00 -1.76 7.09
CA CYS A 116 18.65 -1.92 8.50
C CYS A 116 19.26 -3.17 9.13
N TYR A 117 19.54 -4.23 8.38
CA TYR A 117 20.31 -5.36 8.93
C TYR A 117 21.79 -4.99 9.08
N GLY A 118 22.37 -4.22 8.16
CA GLY A 118 23.74 -3.74 8.26
C GLY A 118 24.01 -2.91 9.53
N LYS A 119 23.09 -2.02 9.89
CA LYS A 119 23.17 -1.21 11.13
C LYS A 119 22.93 -2.00 12.42
N SER A 120 22.39 -3.21 12.35
CA SER A 120 22.15 -4.03 13.56
C SER A 120 23.40 -4.76 14.07
N LYS A 121 24.50 -4.76 13.28
CA LYS A 121 25.76 -5.43 13.60
C LYS A 121 26.88 -4.49 14.08
N SER A 122 26.61 -3.19 14.19
CA SER A 122 27.56 -2.16 14.66
C SER A 122 27.33 -1.81 16.11
#